data_AF-A0A1G7Z4X8-F1
#
_entry.id   AF-A0A1G7Z4X8-F1
#
_cell.length_a   1.000
_cell.length_b   1.000
_cell.length_c   1.000
_cell.angle_alpha   90.00
_cell.angle_beta   90.00
_cell.angle_gamma   90.00
#
_symmetry.space_group_name_H-M   'P 1'
#
loop_
_entity.id
_entity.type
_entity.pdbx_description
1 polymer ?
#
loop_
_entity_poly.entity_id
_entity_poly.type
_entity_poly.pdbx_seq_one_letter_code
_entity_poly.pdbx_strand_id
1 'polypeptide(L)'
;MSGDFLQFYVKPSSLDYPRLGLIVAKKLERHAVRRNRLKRLLREVFRMHQQELDKMDCVFRLQRSLTQIDSVRIRREAEMLILRLRMKQCRD
;
A
#
# COMPACT_ATOMS: atom_id res chain seq x y z
N MET A 1 5.64 2.33 8.26
CA MET A 1 6.41 3.26 7.39
C MET A 1 5.47 4.33 6.86
N SER A 2 5.92 5.57 6.72
CA SER A 2 5.11 6.67 6.19
C SER A 2 5.75 7.24 4.93
N GLY A 3 4.93 7.59 3.94
CA GLY A 3 5.27 8.49 2.84
C GLY A 3 4.39 9.75 2.88
N ASP A 4 4.26 10.43 1.75
CA ASP A 4 3.48 11.66 1.59
C ASP A 4 1.97 11.40 1.70
N PHE A 5 1.45 10.46 0.91
CA PHE A 5 0.02 10.15 0.83
C PHE A 5 -0.36 8.85 1.51
N LEU A 6 0.58 7.90 1.57
CA LEU A 6 0.35 6.56 2.06
C LEU A 6 1.09 6.30 3.36
N GLN A 7 0.41 5.60 4.25
CA GLN A 7 1.00 4.96 5.40
C GLN A 7 0.96 3.45 5.17
N PHE A 8 2.09 2.79 5.38
CA PHE A 8 2.26 1.36 5.16
C PHE A 8 2.59 0.65 6.46
N TYR A 9 1.71 -0.23 6.88
CA TYR A 9 1.88 -1.08 8.05
C TYR A 9 2.14 -2.51 7.63
N VAL A 10 2.98 -3.19 8.39
CA VAL A 10 3.45 -4.54 8.08
C VAL A 10 3.57 -5.31 9.38
N LYS A 11 3.26 -6.60 9.34
CA LYS A 11 3.46 -7.53 10.44
C LYS A 11 3.75 -8.93 9.87
N PRO A 12 4.69 -9.70 10.45
CA PRO A 12 4.81 -11.11 10.14
C PRO A 12 3.49 -11.84 10.41
N SER A 13 3.12 -12.73 9.50
CA SER A 13 1.91 -13.54 9.54
C SER A 13 2.30 -15.01 9.73
N SER A 14 1.44 -15.78 10.39
CA SER A 14 1.59 -17.24 10.49
C SER A 14 1.03 -17.98 9.28
N LEU A 15 0.48 -17.25 8.30
CA LEU A 15 -0.08 -17.80 7.07
C LEU A 15 1.00 -17.91 5.99
N ASP A 16 0.88 -18.92 5.14
CA ASP A 16 1.81 -19.17 4.02
C ASP A 16 1.58 -18.24 2.81
N TYR A 17 0.76 -17.21 2.96
CA TYR A 17 0.49 -16.24 1.89
C TYR A 17 0.40 -14.81 2.45
N PRO A 18 0.87 -13.82 1.69
CA PRO A 18 0.80 -12.42 2.10
C PRO A 18 -0.64 -11.93 2.02
N ARG A 19 -1.03 -11.08 2.97
CA ARG A 19 -2.36 -10.45 3.00
C ARG A 19 -2.26 -8.96 2.77
N LEU A 20 -3.26 -8.40 2.10
CA LEU A 20 -3.36 -6.97 1.83
C LEU A 20 -4.65 -6.37 2.42
N GLY A 21 -4.49 -5.44 3.36
CA GLY A 21 -5.52 -4.51 3.80
C GLY A 21 -5.39 -3.15 3.09
N LEU A 22 -6.51 -2.54 2.73
CA LEU A 22 -6.56 -1.21 2.11
C LEU A 22 -7.54 -0.31 2.86
N ILE A 23 -7.05 0.80 3.39
CA ILE A 23 -7.85 1.78 4.13
C ILE A 23 -7.89 3.09 3.33
N VAL A 24 -9.02 3.36 2.69
CA VAL A 24 -9.28 4.62 1.97
C VAL A 24 -10.54 5.26 2.54
N ALA A 25 -10.35 6.21 3.46
CA ALA A 25 -11.45 6.83 4.19
C ALA A 25 -12.29 7.77 3.31
N LYS A 26 -13.62 7.75 3.46
CA LYS A 26 -14.55 8.66 2.76
C LYS A 26 -14.22 10.14 2.99
N LYS A 27 -13.68 10.49 4.16
CA LYS A 27 -13.27 11.86 4.50
C LYS A 27 -12.13 12.40 3.64
N LEU A 28 -11.24 11.53 3.17
CA LEU A 28 -10.10 11.90 2.33
C LEU A 28 -10.43 11.81 0.85
N GLU A 29 -11.31 10.87 0.48
CA GLU A 29 -11.90 10.83 -0.85
C GLU A 29 -13.39 10.51 -0.84
N ARG A 30 -14.22 11.51 -1.16
CA ARG A 30 -15.68 11.40 -1.13
C ARG A 30 -16.23 10.46 -2.21
N HIS A 31 -15.59 10.46 -3.37
CA HIS A 31 -16.07 9.78 -4.57
C HIS A 31 -15.71 8.29 -4.54
N ALA A 32 -16.72 7.42 -4.54
CA ALA A 32 -16.51 5.96 -4.49
C ALA A 32 -15.69 5.45 -5.68
N VAL A 33 -15.92 5.99 -6.87
CA VAL A 33 -15.16 5.66 -8.09
C VAL A 33 -13.66 5.95 -7.91
N ARG A 34 -13.33 7.12 -7.36
CA ARG A 34 -11.94 7.52 -7.05
C ARG A 34 -11.31 6.61 -6.00
N ARG A 35 -12.02 6.29 -4.90
CA ARG A 35 -11.55 5.32 -3.90
C ARG A 35 -11.31 3.94 -4.50
N ASN A 36 -12.20 3.46 -5.37
CA ASN A 36 -12.07 2.15 -6.00
C ASN A 36 -10.91 2.10 -6.98
N ARG A 37 -10.68 3.18 -7.73
CA ARG A 37 -9.52 3.33 -8.60
C ARG A 37 -8.21 3.29 -7.80
N LEU A 38 -8.14 4.02 -6.69
CA LEU A 38 -6.99 3.98 -5.78
C LEU A 38 -6.75 2.57 -5.22
N LYS A 39 -7.80 1.92 -4.71
CA LYS A 39 -7.69 0.53 -4.23
C LYS A 39 -7.24 -0.42 -5.33
N ARG A 40 -7.70 -0.24 -6.58
CA ARG A 40 -7.29 -1.08 -7.70
C ARG A 40 -5.80 -0.92 -8.00
N LEU A 41 -5.33 0.32 -8.08
CA LEU A 41 -3.91 0.64 -8.27
C LEU A 41 -3.03 0.01 -7.17
N LEU A 42 -3.41 0.16 -5.89
CA LEU A 42 -2.64 -0.40 -4.78
C LEU A 42 -2.64 -1.95 -4.80
N ARG A 43 -3.74 -2.59 -5.21
CA ARG A 43 -3.78 -4.05 -5.39
C ARG A 43 -2.86 -4.51 -6.52
N GLU A 44 -2.81 -3.79 -7.62
CA GLU A 44 -1.90 -4.13 -8.74
C GLU A 44 -0.44 -4.04 -8.31
N VAL A 45 -0.06 -2.96 -7.62
CA VAL A 45 1.30 -2.81 -7.07
C VAL A 45 1.63 -3.95 -6.11
N PHE A 46 0.73 -4.28 -5.19
CA PHE A 46 0.93 -5.39 -4.26
C PHE A 46 1.06 -6.74 -4.97
N ARG A 47 0.21 -7.03 -5.98
CA ARG A 47 0.27 -8.28 -6.75
C ARG A 47 1.60 -8.46 -7.46
N MET A 48 2.15 -7.39 -8.05
CA MET A 48 3.47 -7.41 -8.70
C MET A 48 4.60 -7.78 -7.73
N HIS A 49 4.47 -7.42 -6.46
CA HIS A 49 5.49 -7.67 -5.43
C HIS A 49 5.09 -8.78 -4.45
N GLN A 50 4.02 -9.53 -4.74
CA GLN A 50 3.42 -10.46 -3.79
C GLN A 50 4.39 -11.57 -3.39
N GLN A 51 5.14 -12.11 -4.35
CA GLN A 51 6.15 -13.15 -4.11
C GLN A 51 7.27 -12.67 -3.19
N GLU A 52 7.59 -11.37 -3.22
CA GLU A 52 8.65 -10.79 -2.41
C GLU A 52 8.23 -10.49 -0.97
N LEU A 53 6.92 -10.41 -0.71
CA LEU A 53 6.36 -10.08 0.59
C LEU A 53 6.13 -11.32 1.48
N ASP A 54 6.16 -12.52 0.91
CA ASP A 54 6.06 -13.82 1.60
C ASP A 54 5.00 -13.85 2.73
N LYS A 55 5.34 -14.25 3.96
CA LYS A 55 4.39 -14.40 5.09
C LYS A 55 4.14 -13.08 5.82
N MET A 56 3.70 -12.04 5.12
CA MET A 56 3.48 -10.71 5.70
C MET A 56 2.03 -10.24 5.57
N ASP A 57 1.50 -9.71 6.67
CA ASP A 57 0.26 -8.93 6.68
C ASP A 57 0.58 -7.46 6.41
N CYS A 58 0.13 -6.97 5.26
CA CYS A 58 0.43 -5.65 4.75
C CYS A 58 -0.83 -4.77 4.74
N VAL A 59 -0.75 -3.52 5.19
CA VAL A 59 -1.85 -2.56 5.13
C VAL A 59 -1.40 -1.23 4.56
N PHE A 60 -1.99 -0.82 3.44
CA PHE A 60 -1.90 0.57 2.97
C PHE A 60 -3.07 1.39 3.49
N ARG A 61 -2.77 2.55 4.06
CA ARG A 61 -3.74 3.55 4.50
C ARG A 61 -3.48 4.86 3.78
N LEU A 62 -4.52 5.41 3.16
CA LEU A 62 -4.49 6.79 2.69
C LEU A 62 -4.55 7.73 3.90
N GLN A 63 -3.56 8.62 4.04
CA GLN A 63 -3.47 9.56 5.15
C GLN A 63 -3.66 11.03 4.76
N ARG A 64 -3.57 11.37 3.47
CA ARG A 64 -3.83 12.71 2.94
C ARG A 64 -4.87 12.70 1.82
N SER A 65 -5.63 13.78 1.70
CA SER A 65 -6.58 13.98 0.60
C SER A 65 -5.83 14.26 -0.70
N LEU A 66 -6.41 13.82 -1.81
CA LEU A 66 -5.87 14.00 -3.15
C LEU A 66 -6.77 14.97 -3.90
N THR A 67 -6.24 16.10 -4.37
CA THR A 67 -7.00 17.01 -5.26
C THR A 67 -7.35 16.28 -6.56
N GLN A 68 -6.38 15.58 -7.15
CA GLN A 68 -6.55 14.63 -8.24
C GLN A 68 -5.82 13.32 -7.91
N ILE A 69 -6.35 12.18 -8.38
CA ILE A 69 -5.60 10.92 -8.28
C ILE A 69 -4.44 10.96 -9.27
N ASP A 70 -3.29 11.43 -8.81
CA ASP A 70 -2.03 11.20 -9.48
C ASP A 70 -1.62 9.73 -9.27
N SER A 71 -1.93 8.93 -10.29
CA SER A 71 -1.73 7.48 -10.24
C SER A 71 -0.25 7.13 -10.23
N VAL A 72 0.56 7.94 -10.90
CA VAL A 72 2.00 7.73 -11.02
C VAL A 72 2.65 7.98 -9.67
N ARG A 73 2.31 9.10 -9.02
CA ARG A 73 2.90 9.45 -7.72
C ARG A 73 2.53 8.45 -6.63
N ILE A 74 1.26 8.03 -6.57
CA ILE A 74 0.79 7.04 -5.58
C ILE A 74 1.41 5.67 -5.82
N ARG A 75 1.49 5.23 -7.09
CA ARG A 75 2.14 3.97 -7.46
C ARG A 75 3.60 3.96 -7.01
N ARG A 76 4.34 5.00 -7.38
CA ARG A 76 5.75 5.15 -7.03
C ARG A 76 5.97 5.17 -5.52
N GLU A 77 5.10 5.87 -4.78
CA GLU A 77 5.17 5.89 -3.31
C GLU A 77 4.90 4.50 -2.70
N ALA A 78 3.89 3.78 -3.20
CA ALA A 78 3.59 2.42 -2.74
C ALA A 78 4.76 1.45 -2.99
N GLU A 79 5.36 1.50 -4.19
CA GLU A 79 6.55 0.72 -4.57
C GLU A 79 7.74 1.06 -3.66
N MET A 80 8.00 2.35 -3.44
CA MET A 80 9.04 2.82 -2.51
C MET A 80 8.85 2.29 -1.07
N LEU A 81 7.62 2.24 -0.58
CA LEU A 81 7.32 1.73 0.77
C LEU A 81 7.54 0.22 0.87
N ILE A 82 7.23 -0.55 -0.18
CA ILE A 82 7.51 -1.98 -0.27
C ILE A 82 9.02 -2.24 -0.34
N LEU A 83 9.74 -1.53 -1.21
CA LEU A 83 11.21 -1.65 -1.30
C LEU A 83 11.88 -1.32 0.03
N ARG A 84 11.39 -0.30 0.74
CA ARG A 84 11.91 0.05 2.06
C ARG A 84 11.68 -1.05 3.09
N LEU A 85 10.56 -1.79 3.03
CA LEU A 85 10.35 -2.97 3.87
C LEU A 85 11.44 -4.02 3.61
N ARG A 86 11.70 -4.33 2.34
CA ARG A 86 12.69 -5.33 1.94
C ARG A 86 14.08 -5.00 2.49
N MET A 87 14.52 -3.74 2.37
CA MET A 87 15.81 -3.32 2.91
C MET A 87 15.93 -3.49 4.43
N LYS A 88 14.81 -3.43 5.16
CA LYS A 88 14.81 -3.71 6.61
C LYS A 88 14.89 -5.21 6.89
N GLN A 89 14.17 -6.03 6.13
CA GLN A 89 14.23 -7.49 6.29
C GLN A 89 15.61 -8.09 5.99
N CYS A 90 16.42 -7.48 5.13
CA CYS A 90 17.79 -7.97 4.86
C CYS A 90 18.83 -7.62 5.94
N ARG A 91 18.47 -6.83 6.97
CA ARG A 91 19.40 -6.41 8.03
C ARG A 91 19.22 -7.15 9.36
N ASP A 92 18.18 -7.96 9.47
CA ASP A 92 17.89 -8.83 10.60
C ASP A 92 18.15 -10.29 10.23
#